data_AF-A0A8I3W213-F1
#
_entry.id   AF-A0A8I3W213-F1
#
_cell.length_a   1.000
_cell.length_b   1.000
_cell.length_c   1.000
_cell.angle_alpha   90.00
_cell.angle_beta   90.00
_cell.angle_gamma   90.00
#
_symmetry.space_group_name_H-M   'P 1'
#
loop_
_entity.id
_entity.type
_entity.pdbx_description
1 polymer ?
#
loop_
_entity_poly.entity_id
_entity_poly.type
_entity_poly.pdbx_seq_one_letter_code
_entity_poly.pdbx_strand_id
1 'polypeptide(L)'
;MKLLTHNLLSSHVRGVGPRGYPLRLQATEVRICPVEFNREFVARMIPKVEWAAFLEAADNLRLMQVPKGPVEGYEENEEFLKTMHHLLLEVRRGPSPASRATCLPQRLPVLSSVPPRPQVEVVEGTLQCPESGRMFPISRGIPNMLLSEDESES
;
A
#
# COMPACT_ATOMS: atom_id res chain seq x y z
N MET A 1 1.58 -6.89 4.68
CA MET A 1 0.36 -6.54 3.90
C MET A 1 0.71 -5.58 2.76
N LYS A 2 0.25 -5.91 1.55
CA LYS A 2 0.43 -5.10 0.34
C LYS A 2 -0.67 -4.03 0.23
N LEU A 3 -0.41 -2.93 -0.47
CA LEU A 3 -1.43 -1.90 -0.73
C LEU A 3 -2.60 -2.42 -1.56
N LEU A 4 -2.35 -3.40 -2.43
CA LEU A 4 -3.41 -4.09 -3.15
C LEU A 4 -4.41 -4.77 -2.20
N THR A 5 -3.94 -5.37 -1.11
CA THR A 5 -4.82 -5.99 -0.11
C THR A 5 -5.63 -4.93 0.62
N HIS A 6 -5.01 -3.81 1.01
CA HIS A 6 -5.71 -2.68 1.63
C HIS A 6 -6.87 -2.17 0.76
N ASN A 7 -6.65 -2.05 -0.55
CA ASN A 7 -7.64 -1.57 -1.50
C ASN A 7 -8.86 -2.49 -1.68
N LEU A 8 -8.81 -3.72 -1.15
CA LEU A 8 -9.91 -4.68 -1.17
C LEU A 8 -10.63 -4.80 0.18
N LEU A 9 -10.14 -4.13 1.23
CA LEU A 9 -10.68 -4.28 2.59
C LEU A 9 -11.63 -3.14 2.94
N SER A 10 -12.82 -3.50 3.41
CA SER A 10 -13.85 -2.58 3.91
C SER A 10 -14.26 -2.96 5.33
N SER A 11 -14.56 -1.96 6.16
CA SER A 11 -15.19 -2.19 7.47
C SER A 11 -16.64 -2.61 7.29
N HIS A 12 -17.05 -3.61 8.06
CA HIS A 12 -18.44 -4.07 8.15
C HIS A 12 -18.95 -4.03 9.59
N VAL A 13 -18.39 -3.13 10.41
CA VAL A 13 -18.93 -2.86 11.75
C VAL A 13 -20.41 -2.49 11.62
N ARG A 14 -21.24 -3.02 12.51
CA ARG A 14 -22.68 -2.78 12.53
C ARG A 14 -23.01 -1.30 12.37
N GLY A 15 -23.89 -0.99 11.41
CA GLY A 15 -24.37 0.38 11.15
C GLY A 15 -23.49 1.22 10.21
N VAL A 16 -22.32 0.74 9.76
CA VAL A 16 -21.48 1.51 8.81
C VAL A 16 -21.99 1.46 7.37
N GLY A 17 -22.66 0.37 6.97
CA GLY A 17 -23.13 0.16 5.59
C GLY A 17 -22.02 0.38 4.55
N PRO A 18 -22.28 1.09 3.43
CA PRO A 18 -21.27 1.32 2.39
C PRO A 18 -20.20 2.36 2.79
N ARG A 19 -20.34 3.02 3.94
CA ARG A 19 -19.40 4.06 4.41
C ARG A 19 -18.17 3.47 5.11
N GLY A 20 -18.04 2.14 5.17
CA GLY A 20 -16.91 1.45 5.78
C GLY A 20 -15.61 1.47 4.95
N TYR A 21 -15.59 2.14 3.80
CA TYR A 21 -14.48 2.18 2.85
C TYR A 21 -14.18 3.62 2.38
N PRO A 22 -12.90 4.01 2.17
CA PRO A 22 -11.69 3.22 2.43
C PRO A 22 -11.25 3.25 3.89
N LEU A 23 -10.55 2.19 4.31
CA LEU A 23 -9.92 2.17 5.63
C LEU A 23 -8.69 3.09 5.66
N ARG A 24 -8.54 3.93 6.69
CA ARG A 24 -7.33 4.76 6.82
C ARG A 24 -6.16 3.91 7.28
N LEU A 25 -5.11 3.84 6.46
CA LEU A 25 -3.92 3.05 6.73
C LEU A 25 -2.87 3.86 7.51
N GLN A 26 -2.46 3.35 8.66
CA GLN A 26 -1.31 3.85 9.41
C GLN A 26 -0.30 2.73 9.62
N ALA A 27 0.78 2.72 8.84
CA ALA A 27 1.87 1.76 9.05
C ALA A 27 2.79 2.24 10.16
N THR A 28 3.24 1.34 11.04
CA THR A 28 4.29 1.57 12.06
C THR A 28 5.60 0.90 11.67
N GLU A 29 5.55 -0.24 10.97
CA GLU A 29 6.70 -0.94 10.42
C GLU A 29 6.42 -1.40 8.99
N VAL A 30 7.43 -1.32 8.12
CA VAL A 30 7.33 -1.75 6.73
C VAL A 30 8.61 -2.49 6.34
N ARG A 31 8.48 -3.65 5.70
CA ARG A 31 9.61 -4.53 5.35
C ARG A 31 9.71 -4.74 3.86
N ILE A 32 10.94 -4.81 3.38
CA ILE A 32 11.25 -5.08 1.98
C ILE A 32 11.21 -6.60 1.68
N CYS A 33 10.38 -7.04 0.72
CA CYS A 33 10.21 -8.40 0.22
C CYS A 33 10.18 -8.39 -1.33
N PRO A 34 11.16 -8.96 -2.06
CA PRO A 34 11.15 -8.96 -3.53
C PRO A 34 10.03 -9.84 -4.12
N VAL A 35 9.38 -9.38 -5.19
CA VAL A 35 8.47 -10.20 -6.03
C VAL A 35 8.85 -9.99 -7.49
N GLU A 36 8.64 -10.98 -8.34
CA GLU A 36 8.87 -10.85 -9.77
C GLU A 36 7.82 -9.95 -10.43
N PHE A 37 8.24 -9.15 -11.42
CA PHE A 37 7.31 -8.33 -12.19
C PHE A 37 6.46 -9.20 -13.11
N ASN A 38 5.14 -9.07 -13.02
CA ASN A 38 4.19 -9.76 -13.87
C ASN A 38 3.26 -8.73 -14.53
N ARG A 39 3.51 -8.45 -15.81
CA ARG A 39 2.80 -7.43 -16.60
C ARG A 39 1.31 -7.72 -16.67
N GLU A 40 0.95 -8.95 -17.01
CA GLU A 40 -0.43 -9.39 -17.19
C GLU A 40 -1.22 -9.29 -15.89
N PHE A 41 -0.60 -9.62 -14.75
CA PHE A 41 -1.22 -9.49 -13.44
C PHE A 41 -1.52 -8.03 -13.13
N VAL A 42 -0.55 -7.13 -13.27
CA VAL A 42 -0.75 -5.70 -12.94
C VAL A 42 -1.79 -5.09 -13.87
N ALA A 43 -1.70 -5.31 -15.18
CA ALA A 43 -2.66 -4.80 -16.15
C ALA A 43 -4.10 -5.20 -15.82
N ARG A 44 -4.33 -6.47 -15.42
CA ARG A 44 -5.67 -6.96 -15.00
C ARG A 44 -6.15 -6.40 -13.67
N MET A 45 -5.24 -5.95 -12.81
CA MET A 45 -5.60 -5.34 -11.52
C MET A 45 -5.95 -3.86 -11.66
N ILE A 46 -5.35 -3.12 -12.60
CA ILE A 46 -5.58 -1.68 -12.78
C ILE A 46 -7.07 -1.29 -12.82
N PRO A 47 -7.97 -1.97 -13.57
CA PRO A 47 -9.40 -1.64 -13.58
C PRO A 47 -10.13 -1.90 -12.27
N LYS A 48 -9.56 -2.75 -11.39
CA LYS A 48 -10.15 -3.15 -10.12
C LYS A 48 -9.66 -2.28 -8.96
N VAL A 49 -8.66 -1.45 -9.19
CA VAL A 49 -8.12 -0.55 -8.17
C VAL A 49 -9.06 0.63 -7.97
N GLU A 50 -9.48 0.83 -6.73
CA GLU A 50 -10.19 2.03 -6.33
C GLU A 50 -9.17 3.15 -6.05
N TRP A 51 -9.06 4.07 -7.01
CA TRP A 51 -7.96 5.03 -7.09
C TRP A 51 -7.93 6.03 -5.94
N ALA A 52 -9.10 6.47 -5.46
CA ALA A 52 -9.16 7.42 -4.35
C ALA A 52 -8.53 6.82 -3.06
N ALA A 53 -8.89 5.57 -2.76
CA ALA A 53 -8.37 4.84 -1.61
C ALA A 53 -6.88 4.54 -1.73
N PHE A 54 -6.43 4.18 -2.94
CA PHE A 54 -5.02 3.94 -3.22
C PHE A 54 -4.19 5.22 -3.03
N LEU A 55 -4.66 6.36 -3.55
CA LEU A 55 -4.00 7.66 -3.39
C LEU A 55 -3.93 8.09 -1.92
N GLU A 56 -5.01 7.91 -1.16
CA GLU A 56 -5.03 8.22 0.27
C GLU A 56 -4.05 7.34 1.05
N ALA A 57 -4.00 6.04 0.76
CA ALA A 57 -3.04 5.14 1.39
C ALA A 57 -1.60 5.50 1.03
N ALA A 58 -1.36 5.88 -0.24
CA ALA A 58 -0.06 6.30 -0.72
C ALA A 58 0.42 7.60 -0.04
N ASP A 59 -0.47 8.57 0.19
CA ASP A 59 -0.17 9.80 0.91
C ASP A 59 0.17 9.54 2.38
N ASN A 60 -0.61 8.70 3.07
CA ASN A 60 -0.35 8.28 4.45
C ASN A 60 1.03 7.61 4.62
N LEU A 61 1.47 6.89 3.59
CA LEU A 61 2.77 6.23 3.53
C LEU A 61 3.90 7.12 3.01
N ARG A 62 3.57 8.36 2.59
CA ARG A 62 4.48 9.36 2.00
C ARG A 62 5.18 8.82 0.76
N LEU A 63 4.44 8.13 -0.10
CA LEU A 63 4.91 7.68 -1.41
C LEU A 63 5.04 8.88 -2.35
N MET A 64 6.08 8.85 -3.19
CA MET A 64 6.37 9.90 -4.17
C MET A 64 6.10 9.39 -5.58
N GLN A 65 5.74 10.30 -6.50
CA GLN A 65 5.49 9.99 -7.92
C GLN A 65 4.35 8.99 -8.15
N VAL A 66 3.28 9.11 -7.37
CA VAL A 66 2.10 8.24 -7.47
C VAL A 66 1.24 8.68 -8.66
N PRO A 67 0.92 7.80 -9.63
CA PRO A 67 -0.01 8.10 -10.71
C PRO A 67 -1.39 8.43 -10.14
N LYS A 68 -2.03 9.48 -10.65
CA LYS A 68 -3.36 9.93 -10.19
C LYS A 68 -4.52 9.12 -10.78
N GLY A 69 -4.24 8.23 -11.73
CA GLY A 69 -5.22 7.43 -12.44
C GLY A 69 -4.54 6.59 -13.54
N PRO A 70 -5.30 5.72 -14.22
CA PRO A 70 -4.81 4.98 -15.37
C PRO A 70 -4.64 5.91 -16.57
N VAL A 71 -3.61 5.66 -17.37
CA VAL A 71 -3.37 6.37 -18.64
C VAL A 71 -4.00 5.62 -19.81
N GLU A 72 -4.34 6.31 -20.90
CA GLU A 72 -4.81 5.63 -22.12
C GLU A 72 -3.72 4.67 -22.64
N GLY A 73 -4.11 3.45 -23.03
CA GLY A 73 -3.15 2.43 -23.48
C GLY A 73 -2.20 1.92 -22.38
N TYR A 74 -2.55 2.05 -21.09
CA TYR A 74 -1.68 1.65 -19.98
C TYR A 74 -1.21 0.18 -20.05
N GLU A 75 -1.95 -0.70 -20.72
CA GLU A 75 -1.64 -2.12 -20.89
C GLU A 75 -0.33 -2.35 -21.66
N GLU A 76 0.03 -1.41 -22.54
CA GLU A 76 1.28 -1.42 -23.32
C GLU A 76 2.39 -0.56 -22.71
N ASN A 77 2.05 0.27 -21.73
CA ASN A 77 2.99 1.13 -21.06
C ASN A 77 3.72 0.39 -19.92
N GLU A 78 4.86 -0.22 -20.25
CA GLU A 78 5.67 -0.99 -19.29
C GLU A 78 6.18 -0.12 -18.13
N GLU A 79 6.48 1.16 -18.35
CA GLU A 79 6.92 2.08 -17.29
C GLU A 79 5.81 2.34 -16.26
N PHE A 80 4.59 2.57 -16.75
CA PHE A 80 3.40 2.71 -15.91
C PHE A 80 3.12 1.41 -15.14
N LEU A 81 3.15 0.25 -15.81
CA LEU A 81 2.89 -1.03 -15.17
C LEU A 81 3.96 -1.39 -14.15
N LYS A 82 5.23 -1.10 -14.40
CA LYS A 82 6.29 -1.23 -13.38
C LYS A 82 6.06 -0.27 -12.22
N THR A 83 5.66 0.97 -12.48
CA THR A 83 5.33 1.93 -11.41
C THR A 83 4.17 1.45 -10.56
N MET A 84 3.10 0.93 -11.17
CA MET A 84 1.94 0.40 -10.45
C MET A 84 2.24 -0.93 -9.76
N HIS A 85 3.06 -1.80 -10.36
CA HIS A 85 3.64 -2.96 -9.70
C HIS A 85 4.35 -2.53 -8.41
N HIS A 86 5.19 -1.49 -8.54
CA HIS A 86 5.91 -0.92 -7.42
C HIS A 86 4.96 -0.30 -6.38
N LEU A 87 3.85 0.33 -6.73
CA LEU A 87 3.01 0.98 -5.72
C LEU A 87 1.97 0.04 -5.09
N LEU A 88 1.45 -0.93 -5.85
CA LEU A 88 0.43 -1.86 -5.37
C LEU A 88 1.04 -3.00 -4.55
N LEU A 89 2.26 -3.41 -4.91
CA LEU A 89 2.98 -4.49 -4.25
C LEU A 89 4.16 -3.98 -3.39
N GLU A 90 4.50 -2.68 -3.44
CA GLU A 90 5.50 -2.02 -2.58
C GLU A 90 4.98 -0.82 -1.80
N VAL A 91 5.51 -0.68 -0.58
CA VAL A 91 5.25 0.41 0.35
C VAL A 91 6.56 1.06 0.77
N ARG A 92 7.12 1.95 -0.04
CA ARG A 92 8.31 2.69 0.41
C ARG A 92 7.92 3.75 1.45
N ARG A 93 8.45 3.69 2.66
CA ARG A 93 8.49 4.92 3.48
C ARG A 93 9.50 5.89 2.89
N GLY A 94 9.08 7.12 2.61
CA GLY A 94 10.02 8.22 2.46
C GLY A 94 10.87 8.39 3.74
N PRO A 95 12.09 8.94 3.65
CA PRO A 95 12.91 9.16 4.84
C PRO A 95 12.13 9.97 5.88
N SER A 96 11.93 9.39 7.05
CA SER A 96 11.35 10.11 8.20
C SER A 96 12.29 11.27 8.57
N PRO A 97 11.79 12.49 8.80
CA PRO A 97 12.61 13.60 9.29
C PRO A 97 13.20 13.36 10.69
N ALA A 98 12.85 12.23 11.35
CA ALA A 98 13.36 11.87 12.68
C ALA A 98 14.66 11.04 12.69
N SER A 99 15.26 10.70 11.54
CA SER A 99 16.58 10.04 11.51
C SER A 99 17.65 10.92 10.87
N ARG A 100 18.05 11.97 11.60
CA ARG A 100 19.40 12.53 11.48
C ARG A 100 20.33 11.69 12.35
N ALA A 101 20.64 10.48 11.89
CA ALA A 101 21.73 9.68 12.45
C ALA A 101 22.56 9.14 11.29
N THR A 102 23.64 9.86 11.00
CA THR A 102 24.91 9.42 10.37
C THR A 102 24.87 8.13 9.54
N CYS A 103 24.87 8.29 8.22
CA CYS A 103 25.53 7.33 7.33
C CYS A 103 26.67 8.04 6.59
N LEU A 104 27.88 7.50 6.78
CA LEU A 104 29.13 7.88 6.12
C LEU A 104 28.99 7.94 4.58
N PRO A 105 29.87 8.68 3.87
CA PRO A 105 29.85 8.70 2.42
C PRO A 105 30.51 7.41 1.90
N GLN A 106 29.71 6.40 1.55
CA GLN A 106 30.21 5.31 0.73
C GLN A 106 30.09 5.71 -0.74
N ARG A 107 31.25 6.00 -1.35
CA ARG A 107 31.43 5.98 -2.79
C ARG A 107 30.99 4.62 -3.32
N LEU A 108 29.99 4.57 -4.18
CA LEU A 108 29.69 3.41 -5.01
C LEU A 108 30.13 3.69 -6.45
N PRO A 109 30.80 2.74 -7.13
CA PRO A 109 31.18 2.88 -8.53
C PRO A 109 29.95 2.71 -9.42
N VAL A 110 30.02 3.36 -10.59
CA VAL A 110 29.02 3.30 -11.65
C VAL A 110 29.07 1.92 -12.31
N LEU A 111 27.98 1.16 -12.26
CA LEU A 111 27.76 -0.02 -13.11
C LEU A 111 26.30 -0.06 -13.54
N SER A 112 26.14 -0.25 -14.84
CA SER A 112 24.88 -0.37 -15.57
C SER A 112 24.15 -1.65 -15.16
N SER A 113 23.35 -1.57 -14.11
CA SER A 113 22.17 -2.41 -13.87
C SER A 113 21.33 -1.67 -12.85
N VAL A 114 20.13 -1.24 -13.25
CA VAL A 114 19.17 -0.65 -12.31
C VAL A 114 18.94 -1.71 -11.23
N PRO A 115 19.31 -1.46 -9.96
CA PRO A 115 19.07 -2.45 -8.92
C PRO A 115 17.57 -2.72 -8.86
N PRO A 116 17.12 -3.99 -8.76
CA PRO A 116 15.70 -4.29 -8.63
C PRO A 116 15.19 -3.53 -7.41
N ARG A 117 14.31 -2.56 -7.66
CA ARG A 117 13.71 -1.75 -6.59
C ARG A 117 12.92 -2.73 -5.74
N PRO A 118 13.28 -2.90 -4.47
CA PRO A 118 12.78 -4.05 -3.75
C PRO A 118 11.44 -3.68 -3.11
N GLN A 119 10.47 -4.57 -3.32
CA GLN A 119 9.09 -4.36 -2.93
C GLN A 119 8.93 -4.31 -1.41
N VAL A 120 7.96 -3.58 -0.86
CA VAL A 120 7.84 -3.34 0.59
C VAL A 120 6.41 -3.61 1.08
N GLU A 121 6.25 -4.27 2.22
CA GLU A 121 4.94 -4.61 2.79
C GLU A 121 4.79 -4.04 4.20
N VAL A 122 3.60 -3.56 4.55
CA VAL A 122 3.29 -3.13 5.92
C VAL A 122 3.35 -4.35 6.84
N VAL A 123 4.25 -4.36 7.81
CA VAL A 123 4.41 -5.45 8.78
C VAL A 123 3.55 -5.18 10.01
N GLU A 124 3.64 -3.96 10.54
CA GLU A 124 2.87 -3.52 11.70
C GLU A 124 2.14 -2.22 11.34
N GLY A 125 0.93 -2.05 11.86
CA GLY A 125 0.13 -0.86 11.63
C GLY A 125 -1.32 -1.01 12.07
N THR A 126 -2.17 -0.09 11.65
CA THR A 126 -3.61 -0.12 11.89
C THR A 126 -4.37 0.30 10.63
N LEU A 127 -5.57 -0.25 10.48
CA LEU A 127 -6.58 0.18 9.52
C LEU A 127 -7.74 0.76 10.31
N GLN A 128 -8.07 2.03 10.11
CA GLN A 128 -9.18 2.66 10.82
C GLN A 128 -10.41 2.78 9.92
N CYS A 129 -11.58 2.34 10.40
CA CYS A 129 -12.85 2.59 9.74
C CYS A 129 -13.14 4.10 9.75
N PRO A 130 -13.44 4.70 8.59
CA PRO A 130 -13.67 6.14 8.51
C PRO A 130 -14.99 6.57 9.19
N GLU A 131 -15.98 5.68 9.24
CA GLU A 131 -17.31 5.94 9.81
C GLU A 131 -17.37 5.67 11.31
N SER A 132 -17.04 4.44 11.74
CA SER A 132 -17.15 4.04 13.16
C SER A 132 -15.91 4.37 13.99
N GLY A 133 -14.79 4.71 13.36
CA GLY A 133 -13.50 4.91 14.03
C GLY A 133 -12.83 3.63 14.51
N ARG A 134 -13.44 2.45 14.31
CA ARG A 134 -12.89 1.16 14.72
C ARG A 134 -11.53 0.90 14.08
N MET A 135 -10.55 0.51 14.89
CA MET A 135 -9.20 0.18 14.43
C MET A 135 -9.01 -1.32 14.29
N PHE A 136 -8.53 -1.78 13.15
CA PHE A 136 -8.14 -3.15 12.86
C PHE A 136 -6.61 -3.23 12.86
N PRO A 137 -5.98 -3.94 13.82
CA PRO A 137 -4.53 -4.01 13.88
C PRO A 137 -3.97 -4.86 12.75
N ILE A 138 -2.83 -4.44 12.20
CA ILE A 138 -2.00 -5.22 11.28
C ILE A 138 -0.82 -5.72 12.11
N SER A 139 -0.65 -7.04 12.20
CA SER A 139 0.48 -7.65 12.89
C SER A 139 1.09 -8.75 12.05
N ARG A 140 2.42 -8.79 11.98
CA ARG A 140 3.19 -9.70 11.11
C ARG A 140 2.72 -9.68 9.65
N GLY A 141 2.29 -8.50 9.20
CA GLY A 141 1.79 -8.25 7.86
C GLY A 141 0.39 -8.78 7.57
N ILE A 142 -0.35 -9.23 8.58
CA ILE A 142 -1.70 -9.77 8.48
C ILE A 142 -2.68 -8.80 9.16
N PRO A 143 -3.65 -8.22 8.43
CA PRO A 143 -4.70 -7.40 9.03
C PRO A 143 -5.71 -8.27 9.79
N ASN A 144 -6.03 -7.90 11.03
CA ASN A 144 -7.06 -8.56 11.83
C ASN A 144 -8.39 -7.82 11.70
N MET A 145 -9.29 -8.35 10.87
CA MET A 145 -10.62 -7.79 10.60
C MET A 145 -11.74 -8.40 11.48
N LEU A 146 -11.39 -9.14 12.54
CA LEU A 146 -12.38 -9.78 13.41
C LEU A 146 -13.16 -8.72 14.22
N LEU A 147 -14.48 -8.92 14.28
CA LEU A 147 -15.43 -8.13 15.04
C LEU A 147 -15.88 -8.92 16.27
N SER A 148 -16.19 -8.22 17.35
CA SER A 148 -16.91 -8.80 18.48
C SER A 148 -18.38 -9.04 18.13
N GLU A 149 -19.08 -9.86 18.92
CA GLU A 149 -20.49 -10.19 18.69
C GLU A 149 -21.38 -8.93 18.64
N ASP A 150 -21.08 -7.94 19.47
CA ASP A 150 -21.80 -6.65 19.52
C ASP A 150 -21.54 -5.77 18.28
N GLU A 151 -20.37 -5.94 17.63
CA GLU A 151 -19.95 -5.18 16.45
C GLU A 151 -20.38 -5.83 15.14
N SER A 152 -20.71 -7.11 15.15
CA SER A 152 -21.27 -7.83 13.99
C SER A 152 -22.78 -7.55 13.85
N GLU A 153 -23.28 -7.56 12.62
CA GLU A 153 -24.72 -7.62 12.40
C GLU A 153 -25.23 -8.99 12.88
N SER A 154 -26.18 -8.97 13.82
CA SER A 154 -26.87 -10.17 14.33
C SER A 154 -27.86 -10.72 13.30
#